data_AF-A0A356PYW3-F1
#
_entry.id   AF-A0A356PYW3-F1
#
_cell.length_a   1.000
_cell.length_b   1.000
_cell.length_c   1.000
_cell.angle_alpha   90.00
_cell.angle_beta   90.00
_cell.angle_gamma   90.00
#
_symmetry.space_group_name_H-M   'P 1'
#
loop_
_entity.id
_entity.type
_entity.pdbx_description
1 polymer ?
#
loop_
_entity_poly.entity_id
_entity_poly.type
_entity_poly.pdbx_seq_one_letter_code
_entity_poly.pdbx_strand_id
1 'polypeptide(L)' 'NPLIMIEAPRLMFPFARAIVSDMTRDGGFMPLSIQPIDFVAVYQSNMAEKAASASNGADKSE' A
#
# COMPACT_ATOMS: atom_id res chain seq x y z
N ASN A 1 -8.28 -7.23 -12.07
CA ASN A 1 -9.53 -6.64 -11.57
C ASN A 1 -9.18 -5.56 -10.53
N PRO A 2 -9.43 -4.27 -10.81
CA PRO A 2 -9.12 -3.17 -9.89
C PRO A 2 -9.83 -3.30 -8.54
N LEU A 3 -11.03 -3.89 -8.49
CA LEU A 3 -11.79 -4.09 -7.25
C LEU A 3 -11.00 -4.91 -6.21
N ILE A 4 -10.38 -6.02 -6.62
CA ILE A 4 -9.64 -6.89 -5.70
C ILE A 4 -8.40 -6.18 -5.15
N MET A 5 -7.70 -5.43 -6.00
CA MET A 5 -6.47 -4.71 -5.62
C MET A 5 -6.72 -3.58 -4.61
N ILE A 6 -7.97 -3.10 -4.49
CA ILE A 6 -8.36 -2.05 -3.54
C ILE A 6 -9.08 -2.66 -2.33
N GLU A 7 -10.10 -3.50 -2.54
CA GLU A 7 -10.96 -3.98 -1.45
C GLU A 7 -10.30 -5.07 -0.61
N ALA A 8 -9.46 -5.95 -1.20
CA ALA A 8 -8.74 -6.95 -0.40
C ALA A 8 -7.84 -6.32 0.67
N PRO A 9 -6.93 -5.35 0.34
CA PRO A 9 -6.15 -4.70 1.38
C PRO A 9 -7.00 -3.84 2.32
N ARG A 10 -8.10 -3.24 1.83
CA ARG A 10 -9.03 -2.47 2.68
C ARG A 10 -9.64 -3.33 3.80
N LEU A 11 -9.97 -4.58 3.50
CA LEU A 11 -10.50 -5.53 4.47
C LEU A 11 -9.43 -6.05 5.44
N MET A 12 -8.20 -6.28 4.95
CA MET A 12 -7.12 -6.81 5.79
C MET A 12 -6.43 -5.75 6.66
N PHE A 13 -6.40 -4.50 6.22
CA PHE A 13 -5.65 -3.42 6.86
C PHE A 13 -5.99 -3.15 8.33
N PRO A 14 -7.28 -3.18 8.77
CA PRO A 14 -7.62 -2.99 10.18
C PRO A 14 -6.96 -4.01 11.11
N PHE A 15 -6.78 -5.24 10.65
CA PHE A 15 -6.10 -6.29 11.42
C PHE A 15 -4.58 -6.11 11.38
N ALA A 16 -4.03 -5.83 10.20
CA ALA A 16 -2.59 -5.59 10.05
C ALA A 16 -2.11 -4.44 10.95
N ARG A 17 -2.83 -3.31 10.97
CA ARG A 17 -2.45 -2.17 11.82
C ARG A 17 -2.58 -2.44 13.31
N ALA A 18 -3.56 -3.26 13.72
CA ALA A 18 -3.73 -3.66 15.11
C ALA A 18 -2.56 -4.54 15.57
N ILE A 19 -2.19 -5.54 14.76
CA ILE A 19 -1.04 -6.41 15.02
C ILE A 19 0.23 -5.59 15.22
N VAL A 20 0.49 -4.60 14.36
CA VAL A 20 1.68 -3.75 14.50
C VAL A 20 1.63 -2.92 15.79
N SER A 21 0.47 -2.34 16.12
CA SER A 21 0.28 -1.61 17.39
C SER A 21 0.60 -2.51 18.60
N ASP A 22 0.08 -3.73 18.60
CA ASP A 22 0.29 -4.70 19.68
C ASP A 22 1.77 -5.13 19.78
N MET A 23 2.41 -5.43 18.64
CA MET A 23 3.83 -5.79 18.60
C MET A 23 4.73 -4.67 19.16
N THR A 24 4.44 -3.40 18.81
CA THR A 24 5.23 -2.27 19.33
C THR A 24 5.03 -2.08 20.84
N ARG A 25 3.81 -2.28 21.33
CA ARG A 25 3.48 -2.24 22.75
C ARG A 25 4.18 -3.36 23.53
N ASP A 26 4.12 -4.58 23.03
CA ASP A 26 4.71 -5.76 23.67
C ASP A 26 6.25 -5.68 23.70
N GLY A 27 6.84 -4.93 22.76
CA GLY A 27 8.25 -4.55 22.78
C GLY A 27 8.63 -3.48 23.81
N GLY A 28 7.69 -2.98 24.61
CA GLY A 28 7.91 -1.92 25.60
C GLY A 28 7.98 -0.49 25.03
N PHE A 29 7.66 -0.32 23.74
CA PHE A 29 7.57 0.99 23.10
C PHE A 29 6.14 1.55 23.20
N MET A 30 5.99 2.83 22.86
CA MET A 30 4.65 3.40 22.68
C MET A 30 3.95 2.70 21.51
N PRO A 31 2.66 2.36 21.63
CA PRO A 31 1.90 1.73 20.55
C PRO A 31 1.94 2.58 19.27
N LEU A 32 2.31 1.97 18.16
CA LEU A 32 2.36 2.66 16.88
C LEU A 32 0.95 2.85 16.30
N SER A 33 0.48 4.10 16.29
CA SER A 33 -0.82 4.46 15.71
C SER A 33 -0.71 4.72 14.20
N ILE A 34 -0.90 3.66 13.40
CA ILE A 34 -0.92 3.76 11.94
C ILE A 34 -2.23 4.43 11.46
N GLN A 35 -2.09 5.49 10.68
CA GLN A 35 -3.22 6.22 10.09
C GLN A 35 -3.94 5.38 9.02
N PRO A 36 -5.25 5.59 8.82
CA PRO A 36 -5.97 4.98 7.71
C PRO A 36 -5.32 5.30 6.35
N ILE A 37 -5.29 4.30 5.46
CA ILE A 37 -4.74 4.45 4.10
C ILE A 37 -5.89 4.57 3.09
N ASP A 38 -5.78 5.52 2.17
CA ASP A 38 -6.63 5.58 0.98
C ASP A 38 -6.08 4.65 -0.12
N PHE A 39 -6.58 3.41 -0.14
CA PHE A 39 -6.16 2.40 -1.11
C PHE A 39 -6.55 2.73 -2.56
N VAL A 40 -7.54 3.61 -2.78
CA VAL A 40 -7.92 4.05 -4.12
C VAL A 40 -6.87 5.00 -4.68
N ALA A 41 -6.40 5.95 -3.87
CA ALA A 41 -5.30 6.85 -4.24
C ALA A 41 -4.00 6.07 -4.50
N VAL A 42 -3.67 5.11 -3.63
CA VAL A 42 -2.49 4.24 -3.79
C VAL A 42 -2.57 3.43 -5.10
N TYR A 43 -3.72 2.84 -5.41
CA TYR A 43 -3.89 2.09 -6.66
C TYR A 43 -3.69 2.97 -7.90
N GLN A 44 -4.22 4.19 -7.88
CA GLN A 44 -4.05 5.15 -8.97
C GLN A 44 -2.59 5.57 -9.16
N SER A 45 -1.87 5.89 -8.07
CA SER A 45 -0.43 6.22 -8.13
C SER A 45 0.36 5.07 -8.74
N ASN A 46 0.14 3.85 -8.25
CA ASN A 46 0.83 2.65 -8.75
C ASN A 46 0.56 2.40 -10.25
N MET A 47 -0.63 2.73 -10.76
CA MET A 47 -0.93 2.60 -12.18
C MET A 47 -0.23 3.66 -13.03
N ALA A 48 -0.19 4.91 -12.55
CA ALA A 48 0.53 6.00 -13.21
C ALA A 48 2.04 5.70 -13.29
N GLU A 49 2.64 5.23 -12.19
CA GLU A 49 4.06 4.83 -12.14
C GLU A 49 4.37 3.67 -13.09
N LYS A 50 3.49 2.67 -13.17
CA LYS A 50 3.64 1.56 -14.13
C LYS A 50 3.54 2.02 -15.58
N ALA A 51 2.66 2.97 -15.89
CA ALA A 51 2.55 3.55 -17.23
C ALA A 51 3.81 4.34 -17.61
N ALA A 52 4.35 5.14 -16.69
CA ALA A 52 5.59 5.90 -16.91
C ALA A 52 6.84 5.01 -17.03
N SER A 53 6.87 3.90 -16.30
CA SER A 53 7.96 2.92 -16.40
C SER A 53 7.95 2.13 -17.71
N ALA A 54 6.76 1.93 -18.31
CA ALA A 54 6.61 1.25 -19.59
C ALA A 54 7.05 2.11 -20.79
N SER A 55 6.89 3.44 -20.73
CA SER A 55 7.33 4.34 -21.81
C SER A 55 8.86 4.52 -21.87
N ASN A 56 9.55 4.50 -20.73
CA ASN A 56 11.02 4.66 -20.68
C ASN A 56 11.82 3.43 -21.13
N GLY A 57 11.18 2.26 -21.29
CA GLY A 57 11.83 1.03 -21.74
C GLY A 57 11.91 0.88 -23.27
N ALA A 58 11.12 1.65 -24.03
CA ALA A 58 11.06 1.57 -25.49
C ALA A 58 12.05 2.50 -26.22
N ASP A 59 12.63 3.49 -25.51
CA ASP A 59 13.55 4.51 -26.04
C ASP A 59 15.03 4.08 -25.98
N LYS A 60 15.35 2.94 -25.34
CA LYS A 60 16.74 2.50 -25.08
C LYS A 60 17.23 1.36 -25.98
N SER A 61 16.50 1.06 -27.05
CA SER A 61 16.77 -0.05 -27.97
C SER A 61 16.99 0.36 -29.44
N GLU A 62 17.26 1.64 -29.72
CA GLU A 62 17.82 2.10 -31.01
C GLU A 62 19.31 2.40 -30.92
#